data_AF-A0AAJ6GB36-F1
#
_entry.id   AF-A0AAJ6GB36-F1
#
_cell.length_a   1.000
_cell.length_b   1.000
_cell.length_c   1.000
_cell.angle_alpha   90.00
_cell.angle_beta   90.00
_cell.angle_gamma   90.00
#
_symmetry.space_group_name_H-M   'P 1'
#
loop_
_entity.id
_entity.type
_entity.pdbx_description
1 polymer ?
#
loop_
_entity_poly.entity_id
_entity_poly.type
_entity_poly.pdbx_seq_one_letter_code
_entity_poly.pdbx_strand_id
1 'polypeptide(L)'
;MKRILLAFISILFITNSLVFSMYGNNNDWIDFLTDGNQFRARMDQLGFVLGNNTLKGTFGFRANTGYLGSILTSSSDDFKLDATVSVGIAYTSDLIGIGVGYNYTAAGISEDFSIANKKLDIHTPVLAINALGNNLRIAIPVQIAITEKLYGSEDYKHKGMSLDPQIRYYTGIDLINQIRLILKYGTVTTDTKGDTVTKYTSSSFGFDFRLYFGALVGDVILNPFIKVTYDTSLGAKGKAIGSYEVFSDSIVIAMNSVNLLERETYKLSILPTLALEASTDIVTLHMEPGLGYSIIDNGLKGSGLIHALAWSAYTELYITPVKDLEWYFEMDVNGNYAPNNGLSPLYFETTTGITWYLPSFNQ
;
A
#
# COMPACT_ATOMS: atom_id res chain seq x y z
N MET A 1 -23.61 -31.24 6.14
CA MET A 1 -22.43 -30.94 7.00
C MET A 1 -21.30 -30.26 6.23
N LYS A 2 -20.78 -30.80 5.12
CA LYS A 2 -19.72 -30.13 4.30
C LYS A 2 -20.06 -28.69 3.86
N ARG A 3 -21.30 -28.42 3.42
CA ARG A 3 -21.73 -27.07 2.96
C ARG A 3 -21.88 -26.03 4.09
N ILE A 4 -22.21 -26.48 5.30
CA ILE A 4 -22.32 -25.59 6.48
C ILE A 4 -20.93 -25.29 7.04
N LEU A 5 -20.03 -26.28 7.00
CA LEU A 5 -18.62 -26.09 7.34
C LEU A 5 -17.97 -25.07 6.39
N LEU A 6 -18.21 -25.16 5.07
CA LEU A 6 -17.73 -24.20 4.07
C LEU A 6 -18.21 -22.76 4.31
N ALA A 7 -19.47 -22.57 4.73
CA ALA A 7 -20.02 -21.27 5.08
C ALA A 7 -19.44 -20.72 6.41
N PHE A 8 -19.19 -21.59 7.39
CA PHE A 8 -18.58 -21.19 8.67
C PHE A 8 -17.09 -20.89 8.54
N ILE A 9 -16.40 -21.68 7.72
CA ILE A 9 -15.04 -21.47 7.23
C ILE A 9 -15.02 -20.09 6.56
N SER A 10 -15.81 -19.82 5.52
CA SER A 10 -15.79 -18.52 4.83
C SER A 10 -16.13 -17.29 5.70
N ILE A 11 -16.91 -17.44 6.79
CA ILE A 11 -17.15 -16.37 7.79
C ILE A 11 -15.94 -16.18 8.73
N LEU A 12 -15.22 -17.24 9.07
CA LEU A 12 -13.93 -17.20 9.77
C LEU A 12 -12.78 -16.68 8.87
N PHE A 13 -12.88 -16.80 7.54
CA PHE A 13 -11.89 -16.26 6.57
C PHE A 13 -12.00 -14.75 6.33
N ILE A 14 -12.89 -14.04 7.02
CA ILE A 14 -12.91 -12.57 6.99
C ILE A 14 -11.64 -11.98 7.66
N THR A 15 -10.85 -12.80 8.38
CA THR A 15 -9.69 -12.35 9.17
C THR A 15 -8.30 -12.74 8.67
N ASN A 16 -8.10 -13.51 7.59
CA ASN A 16 -6.76 -14.06 7.33
C ASN A 16 -6.09 -13.57 6.05
N SER A 17 -4.88 -13.02 6.25
CA SER A 17 -3.80 -12.69 5.29
C SER A 17 -3.87 -11.40 4.49
N LEU A 18 -4.10 -10.25 5.14
CA LEU A 18 -3.77 -8.95 4.54
C LEU A 18 -3.20 -8.00 5.58
N VAL A 19 -1.87 -7.87 5.64
CA VAL A 19 -1.10 -6.71 6.14
C VAL A 19 -1.92 -5.85 7.10
N PHE A 20 -2.31 -6.44 8.23
CA PHE A 20 -3.29 -5.79 9.09
C PHE A 20 -2.64 -4.59 9.75
N SER A 21 -3.40 -3.51 9.77
CA SER A 21 -2.88 -2.15 9.65
C SER A 21 -2.32 -1.52 10.91
N MET A 22 -1.35 -0.66 10.68
CA MET A 22 -1.52 0.68 11.17
C MET A 22 -1.45 1.64 10.02
N TYR A 23 -2.46 2.51 9.97
CA TYR A 23 -2.85 3.12 8.72
C TYR A 23 -1.75 4.03 8.16
N GLY A 24 -1.06 3.58 7.11
CA GLY A 24 -0.11 4.40 6.38
C GLY A 24 -0.78 5.37 5.43
N ASN A 25 0.03 6.08 4.65
CA ASN A 25 -0.42 6.96 3.58
C ASN A 25 -1.13 6.25 2.41
N ASN A 26 -1.09 4.91 2.33
CA ASN A 26 -1.54 4.18 1.14
C ASN A 26 -2.58 3.08 1.45
N ASN A 27 -2.16 1.92 1.97
CA ASN A 27 -2.90 0.68 1.69
C ASN A 27 -3.82 0.14 2.80
N ASP A 28 -3.75 0.72 3.99
CA ASP A 28 -4.15 0.04 5.21
C ASP A 28 -5.59 0.41 5.68
N TRP A 29 -6.12 1.56 5.25
CA TRP A 29 -7.42 2.08 5.73
C TRP A 29 -8.65 1.25 5.36
N ILE A 30 -8.52 0.34 4.40
CA ILE A 30 -9.60 -0.51 3.88
C ILE A 30 -10.22 -1.42 4.94
N ASP A 31 -9.47 -1.77 5.98
CA ASP A 31 -9.94 -2.66 7.06
C ASP A 31 -10.32 -1.90 8.34
N PHE A 32 -10.17 -0.56 8.39
CA PHE A 32 -10.44 0.27 9.58
C PHE A 32 -11.81 0.04 10.22
N LEU A 33 -12.84 -0.07 9.39
CA LEU A 33 -14.20 -0.25 9.88
C LEU A 33 -14.45 -1.65 10.43
N THR A 34 -13.66 -2.64 10.00
CA THR A 34 -13.82 -4.06 10.37
C THR A 34 -12.83 -4.54 11.42
N ASP A 35 -11.73 -3.82 11.63
CA ASP A 35 -10.73 -4.16 12.63
C ASP A 35 -11.32 -4.20 14.04
N GLY A 36 -11.03 -5.27 14.79
CA GLY A 36 -11.38 -5.36 16.20
C GLY A 36 -10.64 -4.33 17.05
N ASN A 37 -11.06 -4.18 18.31
CA ASN A 37 -10.27 -3.41 19.26
C ASN A 37 -8.92 -4.10 19.43
N GLN A 38 -7.84 -3.37 19.18
CA GLN A 38 -6.49 -3.91 19.22
C GLN A 38 -5.47 -2.82 19.53
N PHE A 39 -4.41 -3.20 20.24
CA PHE A 39 -3.17 -2.46 20.32
C PHE A 39 -2.08 -3.23 19.57
N ARG A 40 -1.27 -2.53 18.78
CA ARG A 40 -0.29 -3.14 17.90
C ARG A 40 1.05 -2.46 18.03
N ALA A 41 2.10 -3.27 18.14
CA ALA A 41 3.49 -2.84 18.11
C ALA A 41 4.28 -3.76 17.16
N ARG A 42 4.68 -3.23 16.01
CA ARG A 42 5.58 -3.89 15.05
C ARG A 42 6.87 -3.10 14.92
N MET A 43 7.83 -3.65 14.19
CA MET A 43 9.12 -3.01 13.94
C MET A 43 8.98 -1.61 13.33
N ASP A 44 8.03 -1.42 12.43
CA ASP A 44 7.81 -0.20 11.66
C ASP A 44 6.53 0.55 12.06
N GLN A 45 5.74 0.05 13.01
CA GLN A 45 4.46 0.68 13.35
C GLN A 45 4.00 0.46 14.81
N LEU A 46 3.51 1.52 15.47
CA LEU A 46 2.93 1.49 16.85
C LEU A 46 1.60 2.27 17.05
N GLY A 47 0.50 1.61 17.47
CA GLY A 47 -0.82 2.25 17.51
C GLY A 47 -1.97 1.37 18.00
N PHE A 48 -3.19 1.91 17.94
CA PHE A 48 -4.39 1.21 18.37
C PHE A 48 -5.63 1.52 17.52
N VAL A 49 -6.58 0.60 17.59
CA VAL A 49 -7.98 0.78 17.17
C VAL A 49 -8.84 0.47 18.38
N LEU A 50 -9.73 1.38 18.77
CA LEU A 50 -10.56 1.25 19.96
C LEU A 50 -11.97 1.77 19.70
N GLY A 51 -12.97 1.14 20.29
CA GLY A 51 -14.36 1.54 20.11
C GLY A 51 -15.37 0.55 20.66
N ASN A 52 -16.61 0.78 20.25
CA ASN A 52 -17.75 -0.10 20.44
C ASN A 52 -18.41 -0.38 19.07
N ASN A 53 -19.61 -0.98 19.08
CA ASN A 53 -20.30 -1.37 17.85
C ASN A 53 -20.78 -0.18 16.99
N THR A 54 -20.78 1.04 17.54
CA THR A 54 -21.31 2.24 16.90
C THR A 54 -20.23 3.25 16.57
N LEU A 55 -19.25 3.43 17.46
CA LEU A 55 -18.20 4.43 17.34
C LEU A 55 -16.84 3.78 17.56
N LYS A 56 -15.93 4.04 16.63
CA LYS A 56 -14.56 3.53 16.67
C LYS A 56 -13.58 4.64 16.31
N GLY A 57 -12.41 4.62 16.94
CA GLY A 57 -11.32 5.52 16.66
C GLY A 57 -10.01 4.77 16.51
N THR A 58 -9.05 5.41 15.86
CA THR A 58 -7.69 4.91 15.72
C THR A 58 -6.68 6.02 15.86
N PHE A 59 -5.50 5.67 16.37
CA PHE A 59 -4.34 6.51 16.39
C PHE A 59 -3.07 5.66 16.27
N GLY A 60 -2.07 6.14 15.54
CA GLY A 60 -0.79 5.44 15.47
C GLY A 60 0.27 6.09 14.59
N PHE A 61 1.44 5.46 14.58
CA PHE A 61 2.62 5.87 13.82
C PHE A 61 3.10 4.75 12.91
N ARG A 62 3.39 5.04 11.64
CA ARG A 62 4.08 4.11 10.73
C ARG A 62 5.36 4.74 10.22
N ALA A 63 6.49 4.06 10.33
CA ALA A 63 7.78 4.55 9.89
C ALA A 63 7.74 4.88 8.39
N ASN A 64 8.45 5.92 7.98
CA ASN A 64 8.55 6.29 6.57
C ASN A 64 9.62 5.47 5.81
N THR A 65 10.50 4.80 6.54
CA THR A 65 11.73 4.17 6.04
C THR A 65 11.61 2.65 5.87
N GLY A 66 10.65 2.19 5.05
CA GLY A 66 10.54 0.78 4.66
C GLY A 66 10.30 -0.22 5.82
N TYR A 67 10.45 -1.52 5.53
CA TYR A 67 10.05 -2.64 6.42
C TYR A 67 10.84 -2.76 7.73
N LEU A 68 12.00 -2.11 7.83
CA LEU A 68 12.82 -1.99 9.05
C LEU A 68 12.94 -0.53 9.51
N GLY A 69 11.97 0.30 9.10
CA GLY A 69 12.00 1.73 9.35
C GLY A 69 11.87 2.06 10.83
N SER A 70 12.51 3.16 11.24
CA SER A 70 12.40 3.64 12.60
C SER A 70 11.35 4.73 12.69
N ILE A 71 10.40 4.60 13.61
CA ILE A 71 9.45 5.68 13.95
C ILE A 71 10.20 6.90 14.51
N LEU A 72 11.32 6.66 15.21
CA LEU A 72 12.14 7.68 15.85
C LEU A 72 13.59 7.52 15.40
N THR A 73 14.19 8.58 14.85
CA THR A 73 15.61 8.61 14.54
C THR A 73 16.31 9.53 15.54
N SER A 74 17.49 9.10 16.00
CA SER A 74 18.33 9.89 16.92
C SER A 74 19.72 10.03 16.33
N SER A 75 20.22 11.26 16.29
CA SER A 75 21.65 11.54 16.13
C SER A 75 22.15 12.30 17.36
N SER A 76 23.47 12.56 17.43
CA SER A 76 24.22 12.90 18.66
C SER A 76 23.57 13.94 19.59
N ASP A 77 22.71 14.83 19.10
CA ASP A 77 21.97 15.83 19.87
C ASP A 77 20.52 16.10 19.35
N ASP A 78 19.95 15.22 18.52
CA ASP A 78 18.67 15.50 17.84
C ASP A 78 17.75 14.25 17.80
N PHE A 79 16.50 14.45 18.21
CA PHE A 79 15.45 13.42 18.20
C PHE A 79 14.37 13.82 17.20
N LYS A 80 14.14 12.97 16.21
CA LYS A 80 13.26 13.27 15.08
C LYS A 80 12.24 12.17 14.87
N LEU A 81 10.98 12.57 14.68
CA LEU A 81 9.91 11.69 14.25
C LEU A 81 10.09 11.42 12.75
N ASP A 82 10.37 10.17 12.37
CA ASP A 82 10.45 9.72 10.98
C ASP A 82 9.29 8.76 10.67
N ALA A 83 8.09 9.29 10.83
CA ALA A 83 6.87 8.53 10.70
C ALA A 83 5.74 9.32 10.06
N THR A 84 4.80 8.55 9.53
CA THR A 84 3.44 8.96 9.25
C THR A 84 2.60 8.81 10.50
N VAL A 85 1.98 9.91 10.94
CA VAL A 85 1.01 9.93 12.04
C VAL A 85 -0.38 9.81 11.48
N SER A 86 -1.18 8.92 12.07
CA SER A 86 -2.50 8.59 11.55
C SER A 86 -3.54 8.65 12.64
N VAL A 87 -4.67 9.28 12.32
CA VAL A 87 -5.82 9.41 13.23
C VAL A 87 -7.10 9.20 12.45
N GLY A 88 -8.08 8.54 13.05
CA GLY A 88 -9.37 8.33 12.39
C GLY A 88 -10.50 8.11 13.38
N ILE A 89 -11.71 8.37 12.90
CA ILE A 89 -12.97 8.14 13.61
C ILE A 89 -14.00 7.59 12.64
N ALA A 90 -14.82 6.67 13.13
CA ALA A 90 -15.80 5.98 12.33
C ALA A 90 -17.10 5.73 13.08
N TYR A 91 -18.20 5.86 12.35
CA TYR A 91 -19.47 5.27 12.68
C TYR A 91 -19.56 3.89 12.07
N THR A 92 -19.90 2.88 12.86
CA THR A 92 -20.10 1.50 12.41
C THR A 92 -21.52 1.05 12.71
N SER A 93 -22.08 0.21 11.85
CA SER A 93 -23.36 -0.48 12.06
C SER A 93 -23.38 -1.77 11.25
N ASP A 94 -24.38 -2.62 11.46
CA ASP A 94 -24.55 -3.86 10.70
C ASP A 94 -24.83 -3.63 9.21
N LEU A 95 -25.43 -2.49 8.85
CA LEU A 95 -25.82 -2.16 7.48
C LEU A 95 -24.72 -1.42 6.70
N ILE A 96 -24.18 -0.38 7.34
CA ILE A 96 -23.19 0.52 6.75
C ILE A 96 -22.26 1.07 7.82
N GLY A 97 -20.98 1.15 7.52
CA GLY A 97 -20.00 1.91 8.27
C GLY A 97 -19.39 2.99 7.41
N ILE A 98 -19.09 4.13 8.03
CA ILE A 98 -18.40 5.25 7.41
C ILE A 98 -17.36 5.78 8.38
N GLY A 99 -16.14 5.96 7.89
CA GLY A 99 -15.02 6.47 8.65
C GLY A 99 -14.31 7.56 7.89
N VAL A 100 -13.77 8.51 8.64
CA VAL A 100 -12.82 9.49 8.13
C VAL A 100 -11.49 9.31 8.85
N GLY A 101 -10.43 9.37 8.09
CA GLY A 101 -9.06 9.25 8.54
C GLY A 101 -8.22 10.41 8.05
N TYR A 102 -7.08 10.59 8.68
CA TYR A 102 -6.08 11.54 8.24
C TYR A 102 -4.70 11.00 8.57
N ASN A 103 -3.82 11.00 7.57
CA ASN A 103 -2.41 10.71 7.75
C ASN A 103 -1.59 11.96 7.46
N TYR A 104 -0.62 12.22 8.33
CA TYR A 104 0.39 13.24 8.15
C TYR A 104 1.75 12.56 8.06
N THR A 105 2.35 12.58 6.88
CA THR A 105 3.69 12.06 6.66
C THR A 105 4.68 13.21 6.75
N ALA A 106 5.43 13.25 7.85
CA ALA A 106 6.56 14.16 7.99
C ALA A 106 7.67 13.69 7.05
N ALA A 107 8.22 14.58 6.23
CA ALA A 107 9.32 14.18 5.35
C ALA A 107 10.60 13.89 6.17
N GLY A 108 11.16 12.69 6.02
CA GLY A 108 12.33 12.23 6.78
C GLY A 108 13.56 13.12 6.63
N ILE A 109 14.29 13.33 7.73
CA ILE A 109 15.59 13.98 7.74
C ILE A 109 16.62 13.02 7.14
N SER A 110 17.25 13.37 6.03
CA SER A 110 18.47 12.65 5.59
C SER A 110 19.67 13.39 6.14
N GLU A 111 20.60 12.66 6.75
CA GLU A 111 21.87 13.20 7.25
C GLU A 111 22.87 13.53 6.12
N ASP A 112 22.58 13.11 4.89
CA ASP A 112 23.42 13.39 3.74
C ASP A 112 22.87 14.55 2.91
N PHE A 113 23.78 15.47 2.58
CA PHE A 113 23.66 16.74 1.84
C PHE A 113 23.35 18.01 2.66
N SER A 114 24.34 18.91 2.58
CA SER A 114 24.49 20.27 3.08
C SER A 114 23.45 21.30 2.60
N ILE A 115 22.19 20.92 2.45
CA ILE A 115 21.07 21.79 2.07
C ILE A 115 19.87 21.49 2.98
N ALA A 116 20.01 21.85 4.25
CA ALA A 116 18.92 21.80 5.23
C ALA A 116 17.85 22.86 4.88
N ASN A 117 16.92 22.51 3.99
CA ASN A 117 15.77 23.34 3.64
C ASN A 117 14.52 22.47 3.52
N LYS A 118 13.53 22.80 4.35
CA LYS A 118 12.18 22.22 4.48
C LYS A 118 11.79 21.23 3.37
N LYS A 119 11.69 19.94 3.75
CA LYS A 119 11.19 18.88 2.86
C LYS A 119 9.65 18.91 2.79
N LEU A 120 9.12 18.28 1.74
CA LEU A 120 7.72 18.30 1.34
C LEU A 120 6.87 17.40 2.25
N ASP A 121 6.13 17.99 3.19
CA ASP A 121 5.17 17.25 4.02
C ASP A 121 3.95 16.79 3.18
N ILE A 122 3.43 15.60 3.49
CA ILE A 122 2.30 15.01 2.77
C ILE A 122 1.11 14.86 3.71
N HIS A 123 -0.03 15.39 3.26
CA HIS A 123 -1.30 15.32 3.96
C HIS A 123 -2.24 14.36 3.23
N THR A 124 -2.78 13.37 3.94
CA THR A 124 -3.58 12.29 3.35
C THR A 124 -4.91 12.11 4.09
N PRO A 125 -5.95 12.91 3.81
CA PRO A 125 -7.31 12.56 4.21
C PRO A 125 -7.73 11.22 3.60
N VAL A 126 -8.53 10.48 4.35
CA VAL A 126 -9.05 9.17 3.95
C VAL A 126 -10.54 9.06 4.24
N LEU A 127 -11.28 8.52 3.28
CA LEU A 127 -12.66 8.09 3.47
C LEU A 127 -12.70 6.56 3.45
N ALA A 128 -13.22 5.95 4.51
CA ALA A 128 -13.47 4.51 4.59
C ALA A 128 -14.97 4.25 4.61
N ILE A 129 -15.43 3.24 3.86
CA ILE A 129 -16.83 2.82 3.79
C ILE A 129 -16.87 1.30 3.78
N ASN A 130 -17.79 0.72 4.53
CA ASN A 130 -18.16 -0.67 4.35
C ASN A 130 -19.68 -0.82 4.29
N ALA A 131 -20.15 -1.85 3.61
CA ALA A 131 -21.57 -2.15 3.43
C ALA A 131 -21.77 -3.64 3.15
N LEU A 132 -23.04 -4.06 3.03
CA LEU A 132 -23.42 -5.44 2.71
C LEU A 132 -22.89 -6.44 3.74
N GLY A 133 -22.97 -6.11 5.03
CA GLY A 133 -22.43 -6.95 6.11
C GLY A 133 -20.91 -7.09 6.03
N ASN A 134 -20.20 -5.99 5.79
CA ASN A 134 -18.74 -5.91 5.62
C ASN A 134 -18.17 -6.59 4.37
N ASN A 135 -19.03 -7.11 3.49
CA ASN A 135 -18.60 -7.75 2.24
C ASN A 135 -18.13 -6.74 1.19
N LEU A 136 -18.68 -5.52 1.18
CA LEU A 136 -18.14 -4.43 0.39
C LEU A 136 -17.32 -3.53 1.29
N ARG A 137 -16.06 -3.28 0.93
CA ARG A 137 -15.16 -2.34 1.61
C ARG A 137 -14.56 -1.40 0.58
N ILE A 138 -14.52 -0.13 0.92
CA ILE A 138 -13.95 0.94 0.09
C ILE A 138 -13.09 1.82 0.99
N ALA A 139 -11.88 2.13 0.56
CA ALA A 139 -11.05 3.18 1.17
C ALA A 139 -10.54 4.11 0.08
N ILE A 140 -10.57 5.41 0.32
CA ILE A 140 -10.15 6.43 -0.62
C ILE A 140 -9.16 7.35 0.08
N PRO A 141 -7.85 7.04 0.02
CA PRO A 141 -6.81 7.96 0.44
C PRO A 141 -6.56 8.99 -0.66
N VAL A 142 -6.35 10.24 -0.26
CA VAL A 142 -5.98 11.32 -1.19
C VAL A 142 -4.77 12.03 -0.62
N GLN A 143 -3.59 11.74 -1.16
CA GLN A 143 -2.35 12.37 -0.76
C GLN A 143 -2.20 13.71 -1.46
N ILE A 144 -1.85 14.73 -0.68
CA ILE A 144 -1.65 16.09 -1.14
C ILE A 144 -0.32 16.59 -0.60
N ALA A 145 0.52 17.07 -1.49
CA ALA A 145 1.85 17.57 -1.16
C ALA A 145 1.99 18.97 -1.78
N ILE A 146 2.18 19.99 -0.95
CA ILE A 146 2.31 21.39 -1.41
C ILE A 146 3.50 22.04 -0.72
N THR A 147 4.40 22.62 -1.50
CA THR A 147 5.42 23.53 -0.96
C THR A 147 5.68 24.70 -1.90
N GLU A 148 6.08 25.83 -1.33
CA GLU A 148 6.54 27.01 -2.06
C GLU A 148 8.06 27.22 -1.93
N LYS A 149 8.74 26.32 -1.20
CA LYS A 149 10.18 26.27 -1.07
C LYS A 149 10.63 24.81 -1.02
N LEU A 150 11.56 24.42 -1.88
CA LEU A 150 12.22 23.10 -1.81
C LEU A 150 13.70 23.32 -2.10
N TYR A 151 14.58 22.56 -1.42
CA TYR A 151 16.04 22.66 -1.60
C TYR A 151 16.64 24.07 -1.36
N GLY A 152 15.97 24.93 -0.59
CA GLY A 152 16.47 26.27 -0.25
C GLY A 152 16.25 27.34 -1.30
N SER A 153 15.59 27.00 -2.40
CA SER A 153 15.10 27.97 -3.36
C SER A 153 13.75 28.52 -2.86
N GLU A 154 13.66 29.84 -2.71
CA GLU A 154 12.39 30.54 -2.41
C GLU A 154 11.43 30.58 -3.61
N ASP A 155 11.89 30.06 -4.75
CA ASP A 155 11.29 30.21 -6.07
C ASP A 155 10.85 28.86 -6.67
N TYR A 156 10.68 27.86 -5.81
CA TYR A 156 10.26 26.51 -6.17
C TYR A 156 8.86 26.20 -5.64
N LYS A 157 7.87 26.14 -6.54
CA LYS A 157 6.50 25.74 -6.19
C LYS A 157 6.27 24.31 -6.63
N HIS A 158 5.82 23.47 -5.72
CA HIS A 158 5.45 22.10 -6.01
C HIS A 158 4.05 21.80 -5.49
N LYS A 159 3.29 21.10 -6.32
CA LYS A 159 1.95 20.60 -6.03
C LYS A 159 1.83 19.18 -6.55
N GLY A 160 1.75 18.24 -5.63
CA GLY A 160 1.51 16.82 -5.88
C GLY A 160 0.14 16.41 -5.37
N MET A 161 -0.55 15.57 -6.13
CA MET A 161 -1.72 14.85 -5.67
C MET A 161 -1.65 13.39 -6.13
N SER A 162 -1.90 12.47 -5.23
CA SER A 162 -2.02 11.04 -5.51
C SER A 162 -3.29 10.49 -4.89
N LEU A 163 -3.92 9.56 -5.58
CA LEU A 163 -5.07 8.81 -5.08
C LEU A 163 -4.91 7.33 -5.42
N ASP A 164 -5.19 6.50 -4.43
CA ASP A 164 -5.17 5.05 -4.49
C ASP A 164 -6.47 4.41 -3.94
N PRO A 165 -7.68 4.75 -4.46
CA PRO A 165 -8.92 4.13 -4.02
C PRO A 165 -8.87 2.62 -4.12
N GLN A 166 -9.22 1.97 -3.02
CA GLN A 166 -9.30 0.53 -2.91
C GLN A 166 -10.75 0.10 -2.77
N ILE A 167 -11.11 -0.97 -3.47
CA ILE A 167 -12.40 -1.62 -3.41
C ILE A 167 -12.15 -3.10 -3.20
N ARG A 168 -12.75 -3.67 -2.16
CA ARG A 168 -12.77 -5.11 -1.91
C ARG A 168 -14.22 -5.57 -1.83
N TYR A 169 -14.56 -6.60 -2.59
CA TYR A 169 -15.88 -7.23 -2.55
C TYR A 169 -15.74 -8.72 -2.30
N TYR A 170 -16.26 -9.18 -1.17
CA TYR A 170 -16.40 -10.59 -0.83
C TYR A 170 -17.76 -11.07 -1.33
N THR A 171 -17.76 -12.00 -2.27
CA THR A 171 -18.99 -12.33 -3.03
C THR A 171 -19.93 -13.28 -2.27
N GLY A 172 -19.41 -14.02 -1.29
CA GLY A 172 -20.09 -15.15 -0.65
C GLY A 172 -20.22 -16.39 -1.54
N ILE A 173 -19.55 -16.44 -2.69
CA ILE A 173 -19.55 -17.56 -3.64
C ILE A 173 -18.22 -18.29 -3.54
N ASP A 174 -18.24 -19.62 -3.41
CA ASP A 174 -17.03 -20.44 -3.26
C ASP A 174 -16.05 -20.28 -4.44
N LEU A 175 -16.56 -20.27 -5.68
CA LEU A 175 -15.71 -20.25 -6.89
C LEU A 175 -14.94 -18.94 -7.08
N ILE A 176 -15.59 -17.80 -6.82
CA ILE A 176 -14.99 -16.47 -6.92
C ILE A 176 -15.30 -15.78 -5.60
N ASN A 177 -14.45 -15.94 -4.59
CA ASN A 177 -14.76 -15.53 -3.23
C ASN A 177 -14.45 -14.05 -2.96
N GLN A 178 -13.53 -13.45 -3.73
CA GLN A 178 -13.15 -12.06 -3.57
C GLN A 178 -12.76 -11.38 -4.89
N ILE A 179 -13.16 -10.12 -5.02
CA ILE A 179 -12.72 -9.19 -6.06
C ILE A 179 -12.01 -8.04 -5.36
N ARG A 180 -10.82 -7.66 -5.85
CA ARG A 180 -10.12 -6.45 -5.41
C ARG A 180 -9.78 -5.57 -6.59
N LEU A 181 -9.96 -4.28 -6.40
CA LEU A 181 -9.57 -3.25 -7.35
C LEU A 181 -8.92 -2.11 -6.59
N ILE A 182 -7.71 -1.76 -7.00
CA ILE A 182 -7.05 -0.51 -6.62
C ILE A 182 -6.96 0.33 -7.87
N LEU A 183 -7.45 1.55 -7.83
CA LEU A 183 -7.25 2.54 -8.87
C LEU A 183 -6.12 3.45 -8.44
N LYS A 184 -5.21 3.80 -9.34
CA LYS A 184 -4.09 4.69 -9.06
C LYS A 184 -4.17 5.90 -9.98
N TYR A 185 -4.04 7.09 -9.44
CA TYR A 185 -3.84 8.30 -10.23
C TYR A 185 -2.91 9.25 -9.50
N GLY A 186 -1.94 9.78 -10.23
CA GLY A 186 -0.97 10.75 -9.73
C GLY A 186 -0.92 11.95 -10.63
N THR A 187 -0.70 13.13 -10.05
CA THR A 187 -0.33 14.33 -10.77
C THR A 187 0.67 15.15 -9.97
N VAL A 188 1.64 15.70 -10.67
CA VAL A 188 2.62 16.62 -10.09
C VAL A 188 2.77 17.83 -10.99
N THR A 189 2.82 18.99 -10.38
CA THR A 189 3.20 20.24 -11.03
C THR A 189 4.32 20.89 -10.24
N THR A 190 5.39 21.22 -10.92
CA THR A 190 6.53 21.94 -10.36
C THR A 190 6.80 23.18 -11.19
N ASP A 191 6.89 24.32 -10.54
CA ASP A 191 7.33 25.58 -11.13
C ASP A 191 8.65 25.97 -10.45
N THR A 192 9.71 26.16 -11.25
CA THR A 192 10.98 26.70 -10.76
C THR A 192 11.22 28.05 -11.41
N LYS A 193 11.49 29.09 -10.63
CA LYS A 193 11.91 30.39 -11.18
C LYS A 193 13.44 30.52 -11.15
N GLY A 194 14.00 30.75 -12.32
CA GLY A 194 15.30 31.37 -12.58
C GLY A 194 15.11 32.40 -13.71
N ASP A 195 16.16 32.71 -14.49
CA ASP A 195 16.05 33.61 -15.67
C ASP A 195 15.06 33.12 -16.75
N THR A 196 14.57 31.88 -16.64
CA THR A 196 13.45 31.36 -17.43
C THR A 196 12.56 30.52 -16.52
N VAL A 197 11.32 30.98 -16.26
CA VAL A 197 10.33 30.20 -15.50
C VAL A 197 10.06 28.91 -16.27
N THR A 198 10.38 27.76 -15.67
CA THR A 198 10.09 26.46 -16.30
C THR A 198 9.04 25.73 -15.47
N LYS A 199 7.89 25.47 -16.10
CA LYS A 199 6.76 24.74 -15.53
C LYS A 199 6.76 23.30 -16.05
N TYR A 200 6.70 22.34 -15.13
CA TYR A 200 6.62 20.92 -15.43
C TYR A 200 5.33 20.34 -14.88
N THR A 201 4.64 19.57 -15.71
CA THR A 201 3.46 18.81 -15.29
C THR A 201 3.56 17.37 -15.78
N SER A 202 3.33 16.44 -14.86
CA SER A 202 3.22 15.01 -15.14
C SER A 202 2.00 14.44 -14.46
N SER A 203 1.41 13.43 -15.08
CA SER A 203 0.35 12.65 -14.50
C SER A 203 0.43 11.20 -14.94
N SER A 204 -0.25 10.35 -14.18
CA SER A 204 -0.25 8.91 -14.37
C SER A 204 -1.60 8.31 -14.01
N PHE A 205 -1.85 7.13 -14.55
CA PHE A 205 -2.99 6.32 -14.21
C PHE A 205 -2.58 4.86 -14.12
N GLY A 206 -3.20 4.11 -13.22
CA GLY A 206 -2.99 2.68 -13.15
C GLY A 206 -4.10 1.97 -12.39
N PHE A 207 -3.99 0.64 -12.34
CA PHE A 207 -4.82 -0.20 -11.50
C PHE A 207 -4.09 -1.48 -11.07
N ASP A 208 -4.51 -2.02 -9.92
CA ASP A 208 -4.25 -3.40 -9.49
C ASP A 208 -5.60 -4.09 -9.36
N PHE A 209 -5.86 -5.04 -10.25
CA PHE A 209 -7.07 -5.84 -10.23
C PHE A 209 -6.73 -7.27 -9.81
N ARG A 210 -7.49 -7.82 -8.86
CA ARG A 210 -7.31 -9.19 -8.40
C ARG A 210 -8.64 -9.92 -8.33
N LEU A 211 -8.65 -11.14 -8.86
CA LEU A 211 -9.77 -12.06 -8.80
C LEU A 211 -9.34 -13.32 -8.06
N TYR A 212 -9.97 -13.59 -6.91
CA TYR A 212 -9.65 -14.71 -6.03
C TYR A 212 -10.65 -15.85 -6.24
N PHE A 213 -10.14 -17.06 -6.17
CA PHE A 213 -10.89 -18.30 -6.38
C PHE A 213 -10.70 -19.20 -5.16
N GLY A 214 -11.80 -19.60 -4.52
CA GLY A 214 -11.75 -20.49 -3.37
C GLY A 214 -11.68 -21.96 -3.79
N ALA A 215 -10.77 -22.72 -3.20
CA ALA A 215 -10.73 -24.18 -3.30
C ALA A 215 -10.24 -24.82 -1.99
N LEU A 216 -10.68 -26.05 -1.72
CA LEU A 216 -10.22 -26.85 -0.59
C LEU A 216 -9.53 -28.11 -1.11
N VAL A 217 -8.31 -28.37 -0.66
CA VAL A 217 -7.56 -29.60 -0.99
C VAL A 217 -7.06 -30.24 0.31
N GLY A 218 -7.76 -31.30 0.73
CA GLY A 218 -7.52 -31.90 2.05
C GLY A 218 -7.85 -30.91 3.17
N ASP A 219 -6.89 -30.69 4.07
CA ASP A 219 -6.97 -29.73 5.18
C ASP A 219 -6.29 -28.39 4.85
N VAL A 220 -5.82 -28.20 3.62
CA VAL A 220 -5.21 -26.95 3.15
C VAL A 220 -6.22 -26.13 2.38
N ILE A 221 -6.28 -24.85 2.73
CA ILE A 221 -7.16 -23.89 2.07
C ILE A 221 -6.37 -23.24 0.95
N LEU A 222 -6.94 -23.29 -0.25
CA LEU A 222 -6.38 -22.67 -1.43
C LEU A 222 -7.22 -21.45 -1.76
N ASN A 223 -6.57 -20.30 -1.89
CA ASN A 223 -7.19 -19.08 -2.37
C ASN A 223 -6.43 -18.50 -3.56
N PRO A 224 -6.18 -19.27 -4.64
CA PRO A 224 -5.48 -18.79 -5.81
C PRO A 224 -6.15 -17.52 -6.36
N PHE A 225 -5.35 -16.63 -6.91
CA PHE A 225 -5.84 -15.42 -7.54
C PHE A 225 -5.07 -15.10 -8.81
N ILE A 226 -5.73 -14.35 -9.70
CA ILE A 226 -5.07 -13.71 -10.83
C ILE A 226 -4.96 -12.23 -10.52
N LYS A 227 -3.74 -11.71 -10.49
CA LYS A 227 -3.44 -10.29 -10.36
C LYS A 227 -3.10 -9.70 -11.74
N VAL A 228 -3.76 -8.61 -12.10
CA VAL A 228 -3.45 -7.83 -13.30
C VAL A 228 -3.12 -6.41 -12.85
N THR A 229 -1.90 -5.97 -13.12
CA THR A 229 -1.48 -4.59 -12.85
C THR A 229 -1.22 -3.86 -14.14
N TYR A 230 -1.70 -2.63 -14.23
CA TYR A 230 -1.41 -1.75 -15.34
C TYR A 230 -1.07 -0.37 -14.80
N ASP A 231 0.02 0.22 -15.26
CA ASP A 231 0.47 1.53 -14.86
C ASP A 231 0.92 2.28 -16.14
N THR A 232 0.46 3.50 -16.36
CA THR A 232 0.78 4.30 -17.54
C THR A 232 1.03 5.75 -17.19
N SER A 233 1.92 6.39 -17.95
CA SER A 233 1.99 7.84 -18.00
C SER A 233 0.79 8.42 -18.73
N LEU A 234 0.48 9.69 -18.45
CA LEU A 234 -0.53 10.45 -19.16
C LEU A 234 0.08 11.72 -19.76
N GLY A 235 -0.05 11.87 -21.08
CA GLY A 235 0.44 13.02 -21.82
C GLY A 235 1.97 13.13 -21.79
N ALA A 236 2.68 12.00 -21.80
CA ALA A 236 4.14 11.90 -21.81
C ALA A 236 4.73 12.06 -23.22
N LYS A 237 3.94 11.89 -24.28
CA LYS A 237 4.42 12.08 -25.66
C LYS A 237 5.00 13.49 -25.85
N GLY A 238 6.20 13.57 -26.46
CA GLY A 238 6.91 14.82 -26.73
C GLY A 238 7.66 15.39 -25.52
N LYS A 239 7.70 14.67 -24.40
CA LYS A 239 8.42 15.02 -23.17
C LYS A 239 9.63 14.08 -23.00
N ALA A 240 10.74 14.50 -22.39
CA ALA A 240 11.82 13.55 -22.08
C ALA A 240 11.57 12.82 -20.75
N ILE A 241 12.45 11.89 -20.39
CA ILE A 241 12.34 11.02 -19.19
C ILE A 241 12.88 11.74 -17.94
N GLY A 242 12.13 11.73 -16.83
CA GLY A 242 12.58 12.17 -15.51
C GLY A 242 11.66 11.73 -14.37
N SER A 243 12.14 11.84 -13.12
CA SER A 243 11.44 11.46 -11.88
C SER A 243 11.50 12.56 -10.82
N TYR A 244 10.37 12.93 -10.22
CA TYR A 244 10.29 13.73 -8.99
C TYR A 244 9.17 13.18 -8.08
N GLU A 245 9.43 13.24 -6.77
CA GLU A 245 8.77 12.51 -5.68
C GLU A 245 7.28 12.89 -5.49
N VAL A 246 6.39 11.99 -5.92
CA VAL A 246 5.15 11.65 -5.20
C VAL A 246 4.96 10.14 -5.34
N PHE A 247 4.70 9.46 -4.23
CA PHE A 247 4.67 7.98 -4.06
C PHE A 247 3.56 7.23 -4.83
N SER A 248 2.89 7.84 -5.80
CA SER A 248 2.04 7.06 -6.71
C SER A 248 2.96 6.35 -7.69
N ASP A 249 2.93 5.03 -7.69
CA ASP A 249 3.81 4.05 -8.38
C ASP A 249 3.98 4.20 -9.92
N SER A 250 3.79 5.38 -10.53
CA SER A 250 3.72 5.52 -11.98
C SER A 250 3.97 6.92 -12.56
N ILE A 251 4.67 7.85 -11.89
CA ILE A 251 4.84 9.22 -12.46
C ILE A 251 6.08 9.30 -13.36
N VAL A 252 5.86 9.46 -14.69
CA VAL A 252 6.91 9.76 -15.69
C VAL A 252 6.87 11.24 -16.06
N ILE A 253 7.93 11.99 -15.80
CA ILE A 253 7.98 13.45 -15.96
C ILE A 253 8.77 13.84 -17.21
N ALA A 254 8.34 14.95 -17.83
CA ALA A 254 9.08 15.68 -18.85
C ALA A 254 10.42 16.23 -18.35
N MET A 255 11.51 15.79 -18.95
CA MET A 255 12.75 16.57 -18.97
C MET A 255 12.94 17.23 -20.34
N ASN A 256 13.77 18.28 -20.41
CA ASN A 256 14.37 18.74 -21.66
C ASN A 256 15.62 17.89 -21.88
N SER A 257 15.46 16.74 -22.53
CA SER A 257 16.57 15.88 -22.95
C SER A 257 16.41 15.52 -24.43
N VAL A 258 17.51 15.15 -25.08
CA VAL A 258 17.59 14.85 -26.52
C VAL A 258 16.68 13.68 -26.93
N ASN A 259 16.29 12.82 -25.97
CA ASN A 259 15.43 11.65 -26.18
C ASN A 259 14.00 11.92 -25.73
N LEU A 260 13.19 12.51 -26.61
CA LEU A 260 11.76 12.69 -26.38
C LEU A 260 11.00 11.36 -26.50
N LEU A 261 9.99 11.19 -25.67
CA LEU A 261 9.03 10.08 -25.76
C LEU A 261 8.14 10.26 -27.01
N GLU A 262 7.94 9.19 -27.78
CA GLU A 262 7.03 9.19 -28.94
C GLU A 262 5.60 8.76 -28.59
N ARG A 263 5.43 8.13 -27.42
CA ARG A 263 4.17 7.61 -26.90
C ARG A 263 4.21 7.54 -25.37
N GLU A 264 3.07 7.21 -24.77
CA GLU A 264 2.99 6.96 -23.34
C GLU A 264 3.85 5.75 -22.93
N THR A 265 4.43 5.84 -21.74
CA THR A 265 5.09 4.70 -21.11
C THR A 265 4.04 3.87 -20.40
N TYR A 266 4.15 2.55 -20.45
CA TYR A 266 3.28 1.69 -19.64
C TYR A 266 3.97 0.43 -19.16
N LYS A 267 3.44 -0.14 -18.08
CA LYS A 267 3.77 -1.46 -17.58
C LYS A 267 2.48 -2.25 -17.40
N LEU A 268 2.39 -3.42 -18.00
CA LEU A 268 1.31 -4.38 -17.80
C LEU A 268 1.91 -5.64 -17.21
N SER A 269 1.31 -6.20 -16.15
CA SER A 269 1.69 -7.51 -15.62
C SER A 269 0.47 -8.36 -15.34
N ILE A 270 0.56 -9.64 -15.66
CA ILE A 270 -0.44 -10.66 -15.30
C ILE A 270 0.29 -11.71 -14.46
N LEU A 271 -0.19 -11.92 -13.25
CA LEU A 271 0.44 -12.76 -12.24
C LEU A 271 -0.62 -13.68 -11.61
N PRO A 272 -0.75 -14.91 -12.11
CA PRO A 272 -1.37 -15.99 -11.37
C PRO A 272 -0.55 -16.30 -10.11
N THR A 273 -1.23 -16.34 -8.97
CA THR A 273 -0.64 -16.58 -7.67
C THR A 273 -1.44 -17.65 -6.93
N LEU A 274 -0.74 -18.58 -6.31
CA LEU A 274 -1.34 -19.61 -5.48
C LEU A 274 -1.25 -19.16 -4.02
N ALA A 275 -2.35 -18.67 -3.45
CA ALA A 275 -2.40 -18.41 -2.01
C ALA A 275 -2.72 -19.71 -1.26
N LEU A 276 -1.87 -20.06 -0.31
CA LEU A 276 -1.93 -21.26 0.50
C LEU A 276 -2.05 -20.87 1.97
N GLU A 277 -3.03 -21.42 2.66
CA GLU A 277 -3.16 -21.24 4.11
C GLU A 277 -3.24 -22.60 4.81
N ALA A 278 -2.44 -22.74 5.87
CA ALA A 278 -2.51 -23.85 6.81
C ALA A 278 -2.56 -23.30 8.23
N SER A 279 -3.59 -23.68 8.99
CA SER A 279 -3.85 -23.14 10.33
C SER A 279 -4.13 -24.24 11.35
N THR A 280 -3.73 -23.97 12.58
CA THR A 280 -4.00 -24.72 13.82
C THR A 280 -4.53 -23.75 14.87
N ASP A 281 -4.90 -24.23 16.05
CA ASP A 281 -5.39 -23.38 17.14
C ASP A 281 -4.37 -22.32 17.63
N ILE A 282 -3.08 -22.50 17.32
CA ILE A 282 -1.98 -21.64 17.80
C ILE A 282 -1.21 -21.01 16.64
N VAL A 283 -1.04 -21.72 15.52
CA VAL A 283 -0.17 -21.29 14.43
C VAL A 283 -0.93 -21.25 13.11
N THR A 284 -0.79 -20.14 12.38
CA THR A 284 -1.24 -19.99 11.00
C THR A 284 -0.07 -19.64 10.10
N LEU A 285 0.08 -20.36 8.99
CA LEU A 285 1.04 -20.08 7.93
C LEU A 285 0.27 -19.71 6.66
N HIS A 286 0.64 -18.59 6.06
CA HIS A 286 0.13 -18.13 4.77
C HIS A 286 1.28 -17.97 3.77
N MET A 287 1.07 -18.37 2.52
CA MET A 287 2.07 -18.24 1.46
C MET A 287 1.43 -17.86 0.13
N GLU A 288 2.08 -16.98 -0.65
CA GLU A 288 1.60 -16.57 -1.98
C GLU A 288 2.69 -16.63 -3.07
N PRO A 289 3.18 -17.82 -3.46
CA PRO A 289 4.01 -17.97 -4.65
C PRO A 289 3.22 -17.63 -5.93
N GLY A 290 3.78 -16.76 -6.77
CA GLY A 290 3.21 -16.35 -8.05
C GLY A 290 4.24 -16.32 -9.17
N LEU A 291 3.81 -16.67 -10.37
CA LEU A 291 4.64 -16.65 -11.58
C LEU A 291 3.80 -16.20 -12.77
N GLY A 292 4.30 -15.25 -13.53
CA GLY A 292 3.56 -14.56 -14.57
C GLY A 292 4.45 -13.82 -15.53
N TYR A 293 3.88 -12.80 -16.17
CA TYR A 293 4.48 -12.12 -17.30
C TYR A 293 4.23 -10.61 -17.22
N SER A 294 5.26 -9.85 -17.59
CA SER A 294 5.21 -8.39 -17.65
C SER A 294 5.67 -7.88 -19.02
N ILE A 295 5.02 -6.82 -19.49
CA ILE A 295 5.41 -6.03 -20.65
C ILE A 295 5.64 -4.60 -20.17
N ILE A 296 6.79 -4.02 -20.53
CA ILE A 296 7.14 -2.63 -20.26
C ILE A 296 7.42 -1.93 -21.58
N ASP A 297 6.79 -0.78 -21.78
CA ASP A 297 7.08 0.15 -22.86
C ASP A 297 7.64 1.44 -22.29
N ASN A 298 8.90 1.74 -22.60
CA ASN A 298 9.57 2.96 -22.15
C ASN A 298 9.20 4.19 -23.00
N GLY A 299 8.34 4.04 -24.02
CA GLY A 299 7.79 5.12 -24.83
C GLY A 299 8.78 5.84 -25.75
N LEU A 300 10.04 5.39 -25.82
CA LEU A 300 11.10 6.00 -26.60
C LEU A 300 10.97 5.71 -28.10
N LYS A 301 11.54 6.62 -28.91
CA LYS A 301 11.69 6.42 -30.35
C LYS A 301 12.52 5.19 -30.64
N GLY A 302 11.97 4.28 -31.45
CA GLY A 302 12.66 3.05 -31.85
C GLY A 302 12.90 2.04 -30.72
N SER A 303 12.41 2.28 -29.49
CA SER A 303 12.44 1.27 -28.44
C SER A 303 11.36 0.22 -28.67
N GLY A 304 11.75 -1.04 -28.59
CA GLY A 304 10.81 -2.17 -28.56
C GLY A 304 10.16 -2.33 -27.18
N LEU A 305 9.25 -3.31 -27.09
CA LEU A 305 8.68 -3.75 -25.84
C LEU A 305 9.71 -4.58 -25.07
N ILE A 306 9.81 -4.33 -23.76
CA ILE A 306 10.59 -5.15 -22.85
C ILE A 306 9.65 -6.21 -22.29
N HIS A 307 10.03 -7.47 -22.46
CA HIS A 307 9.28 -8.61 -21.95
C HIS A 307 10.04 -9.21 -20.78
N ALA A 308 9.35 -9.43 -19.66
CA ALA A 308 9.95 -9.94 -18.44
C ALA A 308 9.08 -10.99 -17.77
N LEU A 309 9.74 -11.89 -17.04
CA LEU A 309 9.06 -12.78 -16.09
C LEU A 309 8.61 -11.93 -14.90
N ALA A 310 7.32 -12.01 -14.56
CA ALA A 310 6.82 -11.48 -13.29
C ALA A 310 6.77 -12.63 -12.28
N TRP A 311 7.13 -12.37 -11.04
CA TRP A 311 7.03 -13.36 -9.97
C TRP A 311 6.82 -12.68 -8.62
N SER A 312 6.28 -13.41 -7.66
CA SER A 312 6.13 -12.98 -6.27
C SER A 312 6.34 -14.19 -5.35
N ALA A 313 6.88 -13.96 -4.16
CA ALA A 313 6.94 -14.99 -3.13
C ALA A 313 6.75 -14.33 -1.76
N TYR A 314 5.53 -14.43 -1.25
CA TYR A 314 5.13 -13.84 0.01
C TYR A 314 4.85 -14.91 1.06
N THR A 315 5.11 -14.62 2.34
CA THR A 315 4.81 -15.50 3.46
C THR A 315 4.52 -14.71 4.72
N GLU A 316 3.51 -15.16 5.47
CA GLU A 316 3.19 -14.69 6.81
C GLU A 316 3.10 -15.88 7.78
N LEU A 317 3.56 -15.68 9.00
CA LEU A 317 3.42 -16.63 10.11
C LEU A 317 2.80 -15.92 11.31
N TYR A 318 1.74 -16.49 11.83
CA TYR A 318 1.02 -16.00 12.99
C TYR A 318 1.11 -17.04 14.11
N ILE A 319 1.41 -16.58 15.33
CA ILE A 319 1.46 -17.40 16.54
C ILE A 319 0.58 -16.76 17.60
N THR A 320 -0.52 -17.42 17.95
CA THR A 320 -1.55 -16.94 18.86
C THR A 320 -1.58 -17.85 20.10
N PRO A 321 -0.63 -17.70 21.04
CA PRO A 321 -0.53 -18.59 22.20
C PRO A 321 -1.74 -18.51 23.14
N VAL A 322 -2.43 -17.37 23.14
CA VAL A 322 -3.72 -17.14 23.82
C VAL A 322 -4.59 -16.24 22.94
N LYS A 323 -5.91 -16.26 23.17
CA LYS A 323 -6.88 -15.56 22.31
C LYS A 323 -6.64 -14.06 22.12
N ASP A 324 -6.04 -13.41 23.11
CA ASP A 324 -5.89 -11.95 23.14
C ASP A 324 -4.48 -11.48 22.75
N LEU A 325 -3.62 -12.39 22.30
CA LEU A 325 -2.23 -12.09 21.97
C LEU A 325 -1.80 -12.85 20.71
N GLU A 326 -1.33 -12.10 19.71
CA GLU A 326 -0.77 -12.63 18.47
C GLU A 326 0.66 -12.10 18.28
N TRP A 327 1.56 -13.01 17.91
CA TRP A 327 2.87 -12.68 17.38
C TRP A 327 2.91 -12.94 15.87
N TYR A 328 3.23 -11.89 15.13
CA TYR A 328 3.26 -11.85 13.68
C TYR A 328 4.69 -11.86 13.14
N PHE A 329 4.91 -12.59 12.05
CA PHE A 329 6.08 -12.50 11.20
C PHE A 329 5.66 -12.42 9.74
N GLU A 330 6.36 -11.58 8.99
CA GLU A 330 6.22 -11.43 7.56
C GLU A 330 7.57 -11.67 6.91
N MET A 331 7.55 -12.34 5.77
CA MET A 331 8.67 -12.37 4.84
C MET A 331 8.15 -12.18 3.43
N ASP A 332 8.58 -11.10 2.79
CA ASP A 332 8.41 -10.89 1.36
C ASP A 332 9.74 -11.11 0.65
N VAL A 333 9.68 -11.88 -0.42
CA VAL A 333 10.81 -12.17 -1.28
C VAL A 333 10.55 -11.47 -2.60
N ASN A 334 11.23 -10.33 -2.75
CA ASN A 334 11.14 -9.50 -3.94
C ASN A 334 12.43 -9.58 -4.74
N GLY A 335 12.37 -9.22 -6.01
CA GLY A 335 13.55 -9.11 -6.85
C GLY A 335 13.41 -8.01 -7.88
N ASN A 336 14.55 -7.37 -8.18
CA ASN A 336 14.64 -6.42 -9.27
C ASN A 336 14.72 -7.17 -10.60
N TYR A 337 14.02 -6.66 -11.62
CA TYR A 337 14.18 -7.14 -13.00
C TYR A 337 15.65 -6.97 -13.43
N ALA A 338 16.25 -8.01 -13.99
CA ALA A 338 17.57 -7.89 -14.62
C ALA A 338 17.46 -7.02 -15.90
N PRO A 339 18.46 -6.16 -16.22
CA PRO A 339 19.79 -6.06 -15.62
C PRO A 339 19.95 -4.77 -14.80
N ASN A 340 19.66 -4.81 -13.50
CA ASN A 340 19.87 -3.66 -12.61
C ASN A 340 21.26 -3.72 -11.94
N ASN A 341 22.26 -3.15 -12.61
CA ASN A 341 23.49 -2.55 -12.04
C ASN A 341 24.09 -3.19 -10.77
N GLY A 342 24.22 -4.52 -10.70
CA GLY A 342 24.89 -5.21 -9.60
C GLY A 342 24.09 -5.30 -8.28
N LEU A 343 22.80 -5.00 -8.29
CA LEU A 343 21.92 -5.25 -7.15
C LEU A 343 21.56 -6.74 -7.06
N SER A 344 21.38 -7.25 -5.83
CA SER A 344 20.99 -8.63 -5.59
C SER A 344 19.69 -8.96 -6.34
N PRO A 345 19.64 -10.07 -7.11
CA PRO A 345 18.44 -10.48 -7.84
C PRO A 345 17.31 -10.92 -6.90
N LEU A 346 17.62 -11.12 -5.63
CA LEU A 346 16.73 -11.55 -4.56
C LEU A 346 16.97 -10.65 -3.34
N TYR A 347 15.90 -10.10 -2.77
CA TYR A 347 15.91 -9.36 -1.53
C TYR A 347 14.85 -9.93 -0.59
N PHE A 348 15.19 -10.04 0.70
CA PHE A 348 14.29 -10.52 1.74
C PHE A 348 13.87 -9.32 2.59
N GLU A 349 12.59 -9.04 2.58
CA GLU A 349 11.96 -8.04 3.43
C GLU A 349 11.28 -8.80 4.56
N THR A 350 11.62 -8.47 5.80
CA THR A 350 11.04 -9.13 6.97
C THR A 350 10.57 -8.10 7.96
N THR A 351 9.38 -8.32 8.53
CA THR A 351 8.89 -7.55 9.68
C THR A 351 8.26 -8.49 10.70
N THR A 352 8.22 -8.06 11.95
CA THR A 352 7.56 -8.80 13.03
C THR A 352 6.89 -7.82 13.98
N GLY A 353 5.92 -8.31 14.74
CA GLY A 353 5.29 -7.51 15.78
C GLY A 353 4.25 -8.26 16.58
N ILE A 354 3.75 -7.61 17.61
CA ILE A 354 2.78 -8.14 18.54
C ILE A 354 1.48 -7.36 18.38
N THR A 355 0.37 -8.10 18.33
CA THR A 355 -0.99 -7.55 18.42
C THR A 355 -1.62 -8.05 19.71
N TRP A 356 -2.14 -7.12 20.51
CA TRP A 356 -3.02 -7.42 21.63
C TRP A 356 -4.45 -7.13 21.21
N TYR A 357 -5.31 -8.14 21.25
CA TYR A 357 -6.75 -7.93 21.06
C TYR A 357 -7.37 -7.47 22.37
N LEU A 358 -8.15 -6.40 22.29
CA LEU A 358 -8.73 -5.73 23.43
C LEU A 358 -10.25 -5.91 23.41
N PRO A 359 -10.92 -5.96 24.56
CA PRO A 359 -12.36 -6.01 24.60
C PRO A 359 -12.98 -4.75 23.99
N SER A 360 -14.18 -4.88 23.42
CA SER A 360 -15.02 -3.72 23.07
C SER A 360 -15.27 -2.88 24.31
N PHE A 361 -15.29 -1.55 24.17
CA PHE A 361 -15.78 -0.72 25.25
C PHE A 361 -17.26 -1.03 25.46
N ASN A 362 -17.58 -1.54 26.65
CA ASN A 362 -18.95 -1.85 27.03
C ASN A 362 -19.82 -0.61 26.86
N GLN A 363 -21.06 -0.83 26.39
CA GLN A 363 -22.13 0.16 26.49
C GLN A 363 -22.43 0.49 27.95
#